data_AF-A0AAX3YNQ1-F1
#
_entry.id   AF-A0AAX3YNQ1-F1
#
_cell.length_a   1.000
_cell.length_b   1.000
_cell.length_c   1.000
_cell.angle_alpha   90.00
_cell.angle_beta   90.00
_cell.angle_gamma   90.00
#
_symmetry.space_group_name_H-M   'P 1'
#
loop_
_entity.id
_entity.type
_entity.pdbx_description
1 polymer ?
#
loop_
_entity_poly.entity_id
_entity_poly.type
_entity_poly.pdbx_seq_one_letter_code
_entity_poly.pdbx_strand_id
1 'polypeptide(L)' 'MRQLDLLGSELATADRELAIEAFADPVVRHLMTIPGVDAVVGLSVVAAVGDFGWFASAEKLVA' A
#
# COMPACT_ATOMS: atom_id res chain seq x y z
N MET A 1 3.75 28.23 -9.23
CA MET A 1 3.06 27.77 -8.01
C MET A 1 1.74 27.09 -8.34
N ARG A 2 0.79 27.75 -9.01
CA ARG A 2 -0.52 27.16 -9.38
C ARG A 2 -0.50 25.76 -10.02
N GLN A 3 0.48 25.45 -10.86
CA GLN A 3 0.58 24.11 -11.48
C GLN A 3 0.98 23.03 -10.46
N LEU A 4 1.86 23.33 -9.50
CA LEU A 4 2.23 22.40 -8.45
C LEU A 4 1.04 22.14 -7.50
N ASP A 5 0.25 23.17 -7.19
CA ASP A 5 -0.94 23.03 -6.35
C ASP A 5 -1.99 22.14 -7.01
N LEU A 6 -2.17 22.26 -8.34
CA LEU A 6 -3.06 21.40 -9.11
C LEU A 6 -2.59 19.94 -9.06
N LEU A 7 -1.31 19.69 -9.36
CA LEU A 7 -0.73 18.33 -9.31
C LEU A 7 -0.82 17.73 -7.90
N GLY A 8 -0.61 18.53 -6.85
CA GLY A 8 -0.77 18.08 -5.47
C GLY A 8 -2.20 17.67 -5.14
N SER A 9 -3.19 18.40 -5.64
CA SER A 9 -4.61 18.04 -5.47
C SER A 9 -5.01 16.78 -6.23
N GLU A 10 -4.47 16.59 -7.44
CA GLU A 10 -4.71 15.37 -8.23
C GLU A 10 -4.08 14.15 -7.53
N LEU A 11 -2.85 14.29 -7.02
CA LEU A 11 -2.18 13.22 -6.27
C LEU A 11 -2.95 12.86 -5.00
N ALA A 12 -3.40 13.86 -4.22
CA ALA A 12 -4.19 13.62 -3.01
C ALA A 12 -5.51 12.90 -3.30
N THR A 13 -6.10 13.14 -4.48
CA THR A 13 -7.31 12.44 -4.91
C THR A 13 -7.01 10.98 -5.23
N ALA A 14 -5.95 10.72 -5.98
CA ALA A 14 -5.50 9.35 -6.28
C ALA A 14 -5.14 8.57 -5.01
N ASP A 15 -4.39 9.18 -4.09
CA ASP A 15 -4.01 8.56 -2.82
C ASP A 15 -5.24 8.16 -1.99
N ARG A 16 -6.29 9.00 -1.98
CA ARG A 16 -7.53 8.69 -1.30
C ARG A 16 -8.25 7.49 -1.92
N GLU A 17 -8.33 7.42 -3.24
CA GLU A 17 -8.96 6.31 -3.95
C GLU A 17 -8.21 4.99 -3.69
N LEU A 18 -6.87 5.02 -3.75
CA LEU A 18 -6.03 3.88 -3.41
C LEU A 18 -6.20 3.46 -1.94
N ALA A 19 -6.31 4.42 -1.02
CA ALA A 19 -6.52 4.12 0.38
C ALA A 19 -7.86 3.40 0.63
N ILE A 20 -8.93 3.77 -0.08
CA ILE A 20 -10.24 3.10 0.05
C ILE A 20 -10.13 1.63 -0.36
N GLU A 21 -9.48 1.35 -1.49
CA GLU A 21 -9.27 -0.02 -1.97
C GLU A 21 -8.35 -0.81 -1.02
N ALA A 22 -7.27 -0.19 -0.57
CA ALA A 22 -6.35 -0.76 0.43
C ALA A 22 -7.05 -1.15 1.74
N PHE A 23 -8.01 -0.34 2.21
CA PHE A 23 -8.79 -0.68 3.42
C PHE A 23 -9.72 -1.89 3.22
N ALA A 24 -10.14 -2.19 1.98
CA ALA A 24 -10.94 -3.39 1.71
C ALA A 24 -10.09 -4.67 1.79
N ASP A 25 -8.81 -4.60 1.43
CA ASP A 25 -7.90 -5.74 1.42
C ASP A 25 -7.41 -6.10 2.86
N PRO A 26 -7.66 -7.33 3.35
CA PRO A 26 -7.17 -7.77 4.67
C PRO A 26 -5.64 -7.86 4.77
N VAL A 27 -4.93 -8.16 3.68
CA VAL A 27 -3.46 -8.24 3.66
C VAL A 27 -2.87 -6.85 3.83
N VAL A 28 -3.38 -5.87 3.08
CA VAL A 28 -2.92 -4.47 3.19
C VAL A 28 -3.18 -3.92 4.59
N ARG A 29 -4.36 -4.17 5.17
CA ARG A 29 -4.67 -3.79 6.56
C ARG A 29 -3.71 -4.41 7.57
N HIS A 30 -3.28 -5.65 7.35
CA HIS A 30 -2.31 -6.29 8.24
C HIS A 30 -0.94 -5.60 8.13
N LEU A 31 -0.48 -5.30 6.92
CA LEU A 31 0.77 -4.58 6.70
C LEU A 31 0.77 -3.18 7.34
N MET A 32 -0.36 -2.47 7.31
CA MET A 32 -0.51 -1.15 7.94
C MET A 32 -0.40 -1.16 9.48
N THR A 33 -0.34 -2.33 10.12
CA THR A 33 -0.01 -2.44 11.55
C THR A 33 1.48 -2.29 11.83
N ILE A 34 2.33 -2.38 10.80
CA ILE A 34 3.78 -2.20 10.90
C ILE A 34 4.08 -0.69 10.96
N PRO A 35 4.86 -0.22 11.95
CA PRO A 35 5.25 1.19 12.04
C PRO A 35 5.89 1.70 10.74
N GLY A 36 5.36 2.80 10.21
CA GLY A 36 5.83 3.41 8.95
C GLY A 36 5.19 2.86 7.67
N VAL A 37 4.26 1.91 7.77
CA VAL A 37 3.50 1.40 6.61
C VAL A 37 2.13 2.07 6.57
N ASP A 38 1.92 2.95 5.60
CA ASP A 38 0.61 3.49 5.27
C ASP A 38 -0.07 2.67 4.15
N ALA A 39 -1.27 3.10 3.74
CA ALA A 39 -2.05 2.41 2.72
C ALA A 39 -1.32 2.32 1.37
N VAL A 40 -0.61 3.38 0.96
CA VAL A 40 0.11 3.42 -0.32
C VAL A 40 1.31 2.48 -0.27
N VAL A 41 2.05 2.48 0.84
CA VAL A 41 3.18 1.55 1.04
C VAL A 41 2.70 0.11 1.06
N GLY A 42 1.64 -0.19 1.83
CA GLY A 42 1.08 -1.54 1.92
C GLY A 42 0.58 -2.06 0.57
N LEU A 43 -0.15 -1.23 -0.17
CA LEU A 43 -0.63 -1.56 -1.52
C LEU A 43 0.54 -1.80 -2.49
N SER A 44 1.59 -0.97 -2.42
CA SER A 44 2.78 -1.12 -3.25
C SER A 44 3.49 -2.46 -3.01
N VAL A 45 3.59 -2.90 -1.74
CA VAL A 45 4.18 -4.20 -1.39
C VAL A 45 3.33 -5.34 -1.94
N VAL A 46 2.02 -5.31 -1.76
CA VAL A 46 1.11 -6.35 -2.30
C VAL A 46 1.20 -6.39 -3.83
N ALA A 47 1.22 -5.23 -4.50
CA ALA A 47 1.36 -5.16 -5.95
C ALA A 47 2.70 -5.70 -6.46
N ALA A 48 3.78 -5.48 -5.71
CA ALA A 48 5.13 -5.95 -6.09
C ALA A 48 5.33 -7.45 -5.84
N VAL A 49 4.77 -7.98 -4.75
CA VAL A 49 4.91 -9.39 -4.37
C VAL A 49 3.88 -10.28 -5.09
N GLY A 50 2.65 -9.80 -5.27
CA GLY A 50 1.53 -10.59 -5.76
C GLY A 50 1.00 -11.54 -4.68
N ASP A 51 1.06 -12.85 -4.94
CA ASP A 51 0.51 -13.87 -4.05
C ASP A 51 1.52 -14.29 -2.96
N PHE A 52 1.24 -13.92 -1.71
CA PHE A 52 2.02 -14.34 -0.55
C PHE A 52 1.94 -15.85 -0.25
N GLY A 53 0.98 -16.57 -0.84
CA GLY A 53 0.81 -18.01 -0.69
C GLY A 53 1.95 -18.85 -1.27
N TRP A 54 2.85 -18.25 -2.05
CA TRP A 54 4.07 -18.94 -2.52
C TRP A 54 5.08 -19.20 -1.40
N PHE A 55 4.96 -18.51 -0.27
CA PHE A 55 5.83 -18.72 0.88
C PHE A 55 5.18 -19.69 1.87
N ALA A 56 5.88 -20.77 2.18
CA ALA A 56 5.39 -21.81 3.09
C ALA A 56 5.21 -21.31 4.55
N SER A 57 5.94 -20.27 4.95
CA SER A 57 5.78 -19.61 6.25
C SER A 57 6.44 -18.21 6.24
N ALA A 58 6.09 -17.35 7.21
CA ALA A 58 6.63 -16.00 7.30
C ALA A 58 8.16 -15.98 7.48
N GLU A 59 8.73 -16.98 8.17
CA GLU A 59 10.18 -17.10 8.39
C GLU A 59 10.95 -17.39 7.08
N LYS A 60 10.26 -17.78 6.00
CA LYS A 60 10.86 -17.98 4.68
C LYS A 60 10.99 -16.70 3.87
N LEU A 61 10.54 -15.56 4.39
CA LEU A 61 10.67 -14.23 3.78
C LEU A 61 11.92 -13.45 4.23
N VAL A 62 12.66 -13.96 5.22
CA VAL A 62 13.85 -13.28 5.77
C VAL A 62 15.04 -14.22 5.59
N ALA A 63 15.93 -13.90 4.65
CA ALA A 63 17.20 -14.60 4.42
C ALA A 63 18.28 -14.10 5.39
#